data_AF-A0A0N0VAN5-F1
#
_entry.id   AF-A0A0N0VAN5-F1
#
_cell.length_a   1.000
_cell.length_b   1.000
_cell.length_c   1.000
_cell.angle_alpha   90.00
_cell.angle_beta   90.00
_cell.angle_gamma   90.00
#
_symmetry.space_group_name_H-M   'P 1'
#
loop_
_entity.id
_entity.type
_entity.pdbx_description
1 polymer ?
#
loop_
_entity_poly.entity_id
_entity_poly.type
_entity_poly.pdbx_seq_one_letter_code
_entity_poly.pdbx_strand_id
1 'polypeptide(L)'
;MDKIFVDLSEWIKSIIRDVVNEILLEKDNDDGFPEMMNRKDCIRFLKVDGTVFDKYRKLPNFPKEQEGTKWKKRAIKIWLSEKD
;
A
#
# COMPACT_ATOMS: atom_id res chain seq x y z
N MET A 1 44.58 -2.34 18.02
CA MET A 1 43.53 -3.38 18.08
C MET A 1 42.14 -2.75 18.00
N ASP A 2 41.96 -1.50 18.45
CA ASP A 2 40.68 -0.78 18.44
C ASP A 2 40.07 -0.51 17.05
N LYS A 3 40.88 -0.24 16.04
CA LYS A 3 40.37 0.17 14.71
C LYS A 3 39.55 -0.94 14.02
N ILE A 4 39.98 -2.19 14.14
CA ILE A 4 39.29 -3.35 13.56
C ILE A 4 37.91 -3.57 14.22
N PHE A 5 37.83 -3.36 15.55
CA PHE A 5 36.56 -3.49 16.27
C PHE A 5 35.61 -2.32 15.99
N VAL A 6 36.14 -1.12 15.77
CA VAL A 6 35.36 0.05 15.35
C VAL A 6 34.80 -0.17 13.95
N ASP A 7 35.64 -0.56 12.99
CA ASP A 7 35.23 -0.81 11.60
C ASP A 7 34.19 -1.94 11.52
N LEU A 8 34.36 -3.00 12.31
CA LEU A 8 33.38 -4.10 12.40
C LEU A 8 32.05 -3.62 13.03
N SER A 9 32.12 -2.79 14.07
CA SER A 9 30.92 -2.22 14.71
C SER A 9 30.15 -1.31 13.75
N GLU A 10 30.85 -0.50 12.96
CA GLU A 10 30.25 0.36 11.94
C GLU A 10 29.63 -0.45 10.80
N TRP A 11 30.30 -1.51 10.35
CA TRP A 11 29.77 -2.41 9.34
C TRP A 11 28.47 -3.10 9.79
N ILE A 12 28.43 -3.65 11.02
CA ILE A 12 27.21 -4.25 11.59
C ILE A 12 26.09 -3.21 11.70
N LYS A 13 26.41 -1.98 12.15
CA LYS A 13 25.43 -0.88 12.22
C LYS A 13 24.89 -0.50 10.85
N SER A 14 25.69 -0.58 9.79
CA SER A 14 25.22 -0.36 8.41
C SER A 14 24.23 -1.43 7.99
N ILE A 15 24.56 -2.71 8.17
CA ILE A 15 23.67 -3.83 7.82
C ILE A 15 22.32 -3.70 8.52
N ILE A 16 22.33 -3.41 9.83
CA ILE A 16 21.09 -3.24 10.59
C ILE A 16 20.28 -2.06 10.05
N ARG A 17 20.94 -0.94 9.71
CA ARG A 17 20.27 0.24 9.17
C ARG A 17 19.65 -0.04 7.81
N ASP A 18 20.36 -0.75 6.94
CA ASP A 18 19.88 -1.08 5.60
C ASP A 18 18.66 -2.01 5.67
N VAL A 19 18.72 -3.05 6.51
CA VAL A 19 17.58 -3.97 6.73
C VAL A 19 16.38 -3.24 7.34
N VAL A 20 16.60 -2.36 8.32
CA VAL A 20 15.50 -1.59 8.92
C VAL A 20 14.88 -0.63 7.89
N ASN A 21 15.68 0.01 7.06
CA ASN A 21 15.18 0.89 6.01
C ASN A 21 14.39 0.10 4.94
N GLU A 22 14.84 -1.08 4.53
CA GLU A 22 14.09 -1.96 3.62
C GLU A 22 12.74 -2.37 4.21
N ILE A 23 12.72 -2.81 5.48
CA ILE A 23 11.47 -3.17 6.18
C ILE A 23 10.53 -1.96 6.31
N LEU A 24 11.07 -0.76 6.57
CA LEU A 24 10.27 0.47 6.63
C LEU A 24 9.71 0.85 5.27
N LEU A 25 10.48 0.70 4.19
CA LEU A 25 10.02 0.92 2.82
C LEU A 25 8.96 -0.10 2.40
N GLU A 26 9.05 -1.35 2.84
CA GLU A 26 8.00 -2.35 2.65
C GLU A 26 6.73 -1.98 3.42
N LYS A 27 6.86 -1.48 4.66
CA LYS A 27 5.73 -0.98 5.45
C LYS A 27 5.08 0.28 4.87
N ASP A 28 5.85 1.20 4.31
CA ASP A 28 5.31 2.40 3.66
C ASP A 28 4.60 2.09 2.33
N ASN A 29 4.95 0.97 1.67
CA ASN A 29 4.23 0.47 0.50
C ASN A 29 3.03 -0.42 0.85
N ASP A 30 3.01 -0.97 2.05
CA ASP A 30 1.87 -1.71 2.58
C ASP A 30 0.87 -0.74 3.22
N ASP A 31 0.03 -0.13 2.37
CA ASP A 31 -1.09 0.72 2.80
C ASP A 31 -2.07 0.00 3.78
N GLY A 32 -1.81 -1.26 4.15
CA GLY A 32 -2.62 -2.10 5.02
C GLY A 32 -3.83 -2.70 4.31
N PHE A 33 -3.80 -2.71 2.97
CA PHE A 33 -4.90 -3.18 2.13
C PHE A 33 -4.43 -4.26 1.15
N PRO A 34 -5.20 -5.37 1.03
CA PRO A 34 -4.89 -6.42 0.09
C PRO A 34 -4.98 -5.93 -1.36
N GLU A 35 -4.23 -6.56 -2.27
CA GLU A 35 -4.27 -6.23 -3.71
C GLU A 35 -5.69 -6.39 -4.30
N MET A 36 -6.46 -7.34 -3.77
CA MET A 36 -7.89 -7.54 -4.07
C MET A 36 -8.73 -7.07 -2.88
N MET A 37 -9.27 -5.87 -2.97
CA MET A 37 -10.03 -5.21 -1.92
C MET A 37 -11.52 -5.56 -2.02
N ASN A 38 -12.12 -5.99 -0.92
CA ASN A 38 -13.58 -6.14 -0.83
C ASN A 38 -14.26 -4.76 -0.66
N ARG A 39 -15.59 -4.71 -0.63
CA ARG A 39 -16.33 -3.45 -0.43
C ARG A 39 -15.91 -2.67 0.83
N LYS A 40 -15.68 -3.36 1.96
CA LYS A 40 -15.25 -2.71 3.22
C LYS A 40 -13.85 -2.14 3.09
N ASP A 41 -12.94 -2.88 2.47
CA ASP A 41 -11.56 -2.44 2.22
C ASP A 41 -11.55 -1.22 1.29
N CYS A 42 -12.35 -1.22 0.23
CA CYS A 42 -12.44 -0.08 -0.69
C CYS A 42 -13.00 1.17 -0.03
N ILE A 43 -14.04 1.05 0.81
CA ILE A 43 -14.61 2.15 1.60
C ILE A 43 -13.55 2.76 2.51
N ARG A 44 -12.81 1.91 3.22
CA ARG A 44 -11.73 2.34 4.14
C ARG A 44 -10.53 2.92 3.38
N PHE A 45 -10.18 2.36 2.22
CA PHE A 45 -9.11 2.84 1.34
C PHE A 45 -9.43 4.23 0.76
N LEU A 46 -10.66 4.42 0.27
CA LEU A 46 -11.13 5.68 -0.31
C LEU A 46 -11.54 6.72 0.75
N LYS A 47 -11.62 6.33 2.02
CA LYS A 47 -12.12 7.15 3.15
C LYS A 47 -13.48 7.80 2.86
N VAL A 48 -14.39 7.03 2.27
CA VAL A 48 -15.76 7.47 1.93
C VAL A 48 -16.80 6.61 2.63
N ASP A 49 -18.03 7.11 2.74
CA ASP A 49 -19.16 6.31 3.21
C ASP A 49 -19.55 5.21 2.21
N GLY A 50 -20.14 4.13 2.72
CA GLY A 50 -20.58 3.01 1.88
C GLY A 50 -21.60 3.41 0.81
N THR A 51 -22.46 4.38 1.08
CA THR A 51 -23.43 4.91 0.10
C THR A 51 -22.74 5.68 -1.03
N VAL A 52 -21.65 6.39 -0.72
CA VAL A 52 -20.83 7.10 -1.71
C VAL A 52 -20.04 6.11 -2.55
N PHE A 53 -19.46 5.08 -1.92
CA PHE A 53 -18.81 3.99 -2.64
C PHE A 53 -19.77 3.27 -3.59
N ASP A 54 -21.02 3.03 -3.16
CA ASP A 54 -22.04 2.40 -4.02
C ASP A 54 -22.46 3.28 -5.21
N LYS A 55 -22.27 4.59 -5.13
CA LYS A 55 -22.40 5.49 -6.29
C LYS A 55 -21.17 5.39 -7.19
N TYR A 56 -19.97 5.39 -6.61
CA TYR A 56 -18.72 5.28 -7.38
C TYR A 56 -18.63 3.97 -8.16
N ARG A 57 -18.98 2.82 -7.56
CA ARG A 57 -18.98 1.53 -8.26
C ARG A 57 -19.94 1.43 -9.45
N LYS A 58 -20.91 2.34 -9.54
CA LYS A 58 -21.86 2.43 -10.66
C LYS A 58 -21.40 3.40 -11.76
N LEU A 59 -20.31 4.14 -11.55
CA LEU A 59 -19.77 5.03 -12.57
C LEU A 59 -19.16 4.20 -13.71
N PRO A 60 -19.34 4.61 -14.98
CA PRO A 60 -18.83 3.87 -16.14
C PRO A 60 -17.30 3.76 -16.15
N ASN A 61 -16.62 4.71 -15.52
CA ASN A 61 -15.16 4.80 -15.47
C ASN A 61 -14.56 4.15 -14.23
N PHE A 62 -15.39 3.63 -13.31
CA PHE A 62 -14.89 3.01 -12.10
C PHE A 62 -14.30 1.61 -12.40
N PRO A 63 -13.27 1.17 -11.66
CA PRO A 63 -12.71 -0.16 -11.83
C PRO A 63 -13.76 -1.26 -11.83
N LYS A 64 -13.67 -2.17 -12.82
CA LYS A 64 -14.58 -3.30 -12.93
C LYS A 64 -14.48 -4.21 -11.71
N GLU A 65 -15.64 -4.62 -11.21
CA GLU A 65 -15.76 -5.65 -10.20
C GLU A 65 -15.23 -6.98 -10.74
N GLN A 66 -14.39 -7.66 -9.97
CA GLN A 66 -13.87 -9.00 -10.25
C GLN A 66 -14.61 -10.05 -9.40
N GLU A 67 -14.26 -11.33 -9.60
CA GLU A 67 -14.91 -12.46 -8.93
C GLU A 67 -15.07 -12.25 -7.42
N GLY A 68 -16.32 -12.37 -6.95
CA GLY A 68 -16.66 -12.25 -5.53
C GLY A 68 -16.70 -10.82 -4.98
N THR A 69 -17.04 -9.82 -5.80
CA THR A 69 -17.25 -8.43 -5.35
C THR A 69 -15.98 -7.81 -4.77
N LYS A 70 -14.89 -7.99 -5.52
CA LYS A 70 -13.56 -7.46 -5.20
C LYS A 70 -13.05 -6.54 -6.30
N TRP A 71 -12.24 -5.58 -5.92
CA TRP A 71 -11.60 -4.62 -6.82
C TRP A 71 -10.09 -4.64 -6.65
N LYS A 72 -9.37 -4.50 -7.77
CA LYS A 72 -7.92 -4.38 -7.74
C LYS A 72 -7.52 -3.03 -7.16
N LYS A 73 -6.68 -3.03 -6.13
CA LYS A 73 -6.10 -1.85 -5.48
C LYS A 73 -5.46 -0.91 -6.50
N ARG A 74 -4.66 -1.45 -7.42
CA ARG A 74 -4.02 -0.68 -8.50
C ARG A 74 -5.02 0.04 -9.40
N ALA A 75 -6.12 -0.63 -9.75
CA ALA A 75 -7.13 -0.02 -10.62
C ALA A 75 -7.84 1.15 -9.92
N ILE A 76 -8.11 1.03 -8.61
CA ILE A 76 -8.69 2.12 -7.81
C ILE A 76 -7.70 3.29 -7.68
N LYS A 77 -6.40 3.03 -7.47
CA LYS A 77 -5.37 4.07 -7.46
C LYS A 77 -5.28 4.83 -8.78
N ILE A 78 -5.30 4.12 -9.91
CA ILE A 78 -5.28 4.73 -11.25
C ILE A 78 -6.54 5.59 -11.46
N TRP A 79 -7.71 5.05 -11.11
CA TRP A 79 -8.97 5.81 -11.21
C TRP A 79 -8.96 7.08 -10.35
N LEU A 80 -8.33 7.06 -9.18
CA LEU A 80 -8.15 8.26 -8.35
C LEU A 80 -7.24 9.28 -9.03
N SER A 81 -6.10 8.84 -9.60
CA SER A 81 -5.16 9.75 -10.28
C SER A 81 -5.71 10.34 -11.58
N GLU A 82 -6.65 9.67 -12.24
CA GLU A 82 -7.32 10.18 -13.45
C GLU A 82 -8.50 11.13 -13.14
N LYS A 83 -8.85 11.29 -11.86
CA LYS A 83 -9.95 12.13 -11.40
C LYS A 83 -9.54 13.56 -11.04
N ASP A 84 -8.25 13.80 -10.80
CA ASP A 84 -7.63 15.12 -10.62
C ASP A 84 -7.27 15.73 -11.99
#